data_AF-A0AAP0D1Z9-F1
#
_entry.id   AF-A0AAP0D1Z9-F1
#
_cell.length_a   1.000
_cell.length_b   1.000
_cell.length_c   1.000
_cell.angle_alpha   90.00
_cell.angle_beta   90.00
_cell.angle_gamma   90.00
#
_symmetry.space_group_name_H-M   'P 1'
#
loop_
_entity.id
_entity.type
_entity.pdbx_description
1 polymer ?
#
loop_
_entity_poly.entity_id
_entity_poly.type
_entity_poly.pdbx_seq_one_letter_code
_entity_poly.pdbx_strand_id
1 'polypeptide(L)'
;MFGGACVKRVAFLTIKARSSTLRPSLPPGYFGNVIFTTTPIAVSGDLQSKPTWYATGKIHDTLAKMNNDYLKSALDYLELQPDVKALVRGAHTFKCPNLGITSWARLPIHDADFGWGRPTHIHGAGWDSL
;
A
#
# COMPACT_ATOMS: atom_id res chain seq x y z
N MET A 1 -0.67 -14.37 35.41
CA MET A 1 0.53 -14.17 34.56
C MET A 1 0.07 -14.04 33.10
N PHE A 2 0.00 -12.83 32.55
CA PHE A 2 -0.13 -12.61 31.10
C PHE A 2 1.13 -11.93 30.60
N GLY A 3 2.23 -12.69 30.54
CA GLY A 3 3.44 -12.31 29.83
C GLY A 3 3.28 -12.68 28.35
N GLY A 4 2.47 -11.93 27.62
CA GLY A 4 2.32 -12.09 26.17
C GLY A 4 3.14 -11.01 25.47
N ALA A 5 4.14 -11.42 24.70
CA ALA A 5 5.02 -10.54 23.96
C ALA A 5 4.26 -9.38 23.28
N CYS A 6 4.82 -8.17 23.34
CA CYS A 6 4.34 -7.00 22.62
C CYS A 6 4.43 -7.25 21.10
N VAL A 7 3.43 -7.91 20.53
CA VAL A 7 3.37 -8.19 19.08
C VAL A 7 3.10 -6.86 18.38
N LYS A 8 4.14 -6.30 17.75
CA LYS A 8 4.00 -5.17 16.83
C LYS A 8 3.26 -5.69 15.61
N ARG A 9 2.10 -5.10 15.28
CA ARG A 9 1.44 -5.35 13.99
C ARG A 9 1.98 -4.35 13.00
N VAL A 10 2.53 -4.85 11.91
CA VAL A 10 2.97 -4.01 10.81
C VAL A 10 1.94 -4.13 9.71
N ALA A 11 1.23 -3.04 9.42
CA ALA A 11 0.38 -2.98 8.25
C ALA A 11 1.20 -2.42 7.09
N PHE A 12 1.11 -3.08 5.95
CA PHE A 12 1.70 -2.64 4.69
C PHE A 12 0.58 -2.06 3.83
N LEU A 13 0.66 -0.78 3.53
CA LEU A 13 -0.29 -0.12 2.64
C LEU A 13 0.40 0.21 1.33
N THR A 14 -0.10 -0.38 0.26
CA THR A 14 0.35 -0.09 -1.10
C THR A 14 -0.39 1.16 -1.59
N ILE A 15 0.37 2.19 -1.96
CA ILE A 15 -0.20 3.44 -2.45
C ILE A 15 0.26 3.67 -3.87
N LYS A 16 -0.71 3.94 -4.75
CA LYS A 16 -0.41 4.56 -6.03
C LYS A 16 0.00 6.00 -5.75
N ALA A 17 1.27 6.35 -6.00
CA ALA A 17 1.67 7.75 -5.93
C ALA A 17 0.86 8.52 -6.99
N ARG A 18 0.25 9.63 -6.58
CA ARG A 18 -0.49 10.47 -7.52
C ARG A 18 0.51 11.18 -8.42
N SER A 19 0.17 11.37 -9.70
CA SER A 19 1.00 12.13 -10.65
C SER A 19 1.39 13.51 -10.10
N SER A 20 0.51 14.15 -9.31
CA SER A 20 0.76 15.44 -8.66
C SER A 20 1.75 15.40 -7.48
N THR A 21 2.04 14.22 -6.93
CA THR A 21 2.97 14.07 -5.80
C THR A 21 4.43 14.14 -6.26
N LEU A 22 4.71 13.74 -7.50
CA LEU A 22 6.05 13.78 -8.09
C LEU A 22 6.28 15.12 -8.81
N ARG A 23 7.52 15.61 -8.75
CA ARG A 23 7.99 16.82 -9.44
C ARG A 23 9.26 16.52 -10.26
N PRO A 24 9.22 16.69 -11.60
CA PRO A 24 8.06 17.09 -12.40
C PRO A 24 6.93 16.06 -12.35
N SER A 25 5.69 16.52 -12.52
CA SER A 25 4.53 15.65 -12.52
C SER A 25 4.58 14.70 -13.71
N LEU A 26 4.05 13.50 -13.52
CA LEU A 26 4.04 12.50 -14.59
C LEU A 26 3.09 12.92 -15.70
N PRO A 27 3.45 12.66 -16.98
CA PRO A 27 2.61 13.01 -18.11
C PRO A 27 1.24 12.31 -18.01
N PRO A 28 0.15 12.98 -18.44
CA PRO A 28 -1.14 12.33 -18.59
C PRO A 28 -1.02 11.09 -19.47
N GLY A 29 -1.62 9.97 -19.03
CA GLY A 29 -1.54 8.71 -19.78
C GLY A 29 -0.21 7.95 -19.62
N TYR A 30 0.65 8.30 -18.66
CA TYR A 30 1.86 7.52 -18.35
C TYR A 30 1.54 6.02 -18.20
N PHE A 31 2.15 5.23 -19.08
CA PHE A 31 2.00 3.78 -19.09
C PHE A 31 3.19 3.13 -18.37
N GLY A 32 3.05 2.91 -17.07
CA GLY A 32 4.07 2.29 -16.23
C GLY A 32 3.66 2.20 -14.76
N ASN A 33 4.53 1.62 -13.94
CA ASN A 33 4.29 1.41 -12.51
C ASN A 33 4.76 2.61 -11.69
N VAL A 34 3.83 3.22 -10.96
CA VAL A 34 4.11 4.32 -10.03
C VAL A 34 3.46 4.02 -8.69
N ILE A 35 3.90 2.90 -8.13
CA ILE A 35 3.35 2.33 -6.91
C ILE A 35 4.47 2.32 -5.88
N PHE A 36 4.23 3.03 -4.77
CA PHE A 36 5.14 3.07 -3.64
C PHE A 36 4.46 2.43 -2.45
N THR A 37 5.24 1.70 -1.66
CA THR A 37 4.70 1.00 -0.51
C THR A 37 5.09 1.71 0.76
N THR A 38 4.10 1.97 1.61
CA THR A 38 4.33 2.51 2.94
C THR A 38 3.96 1.50 4.01
N THR A 39 4.52 1.68 5.19
CA THR A 39 4.45 0.68 6.25
C THR A 39 4.09 1.37 7.57
N PRO A 40 2.80 1.64 7.85
CA PRO A 40 2.38 2.08 9.17
C PRO A 40 2.62 0.97 10.20
N ILE A 41 3.33 1.31 11.28
CA ILE A 41 3.65 0.39 12.38
C ILE A 41 2.88 0.82 13.63
N ALA A 42 2.18 -0.13 14.25
CA ALA A 42 1.50 0.06 15.52
C ALA A 42 1.56 -1.21 16.40
N VAL A 43 1.40 -1.04 17.71
CA VAL A 43 1.35 -2.20 18.63
C VAL A 43 -0.04 -2.84 18.56
N SER A 44 -0.10 -4.19 18.56
CA SER A 44 -1.39 -4.90 18.51
C SER A 44 -2.33 -4.48 19.64
N GLY A 45 -1.79 -4.33 20.86
CA GLY A 45 -2.57 -3.92 22.03
C GLY A 45 -3.19 -2.54 21.86
N ASP A 46 -2.43 -1.58 21.31
CA ASP A 46 -2.94 -0.25 21.00
C ASP A 46 -4.04 -0.28 19.94
N LEU A 47 -3.88 -1.08 18.88
CA LEU A 47 -4.89 -1.18 17.83
C LEU A 47 -6.20 -1.80 18.32
N GLN A 48 -6.15 -2.68 19.32
CA GLN A 48 -7.33 -3.32 19.89
C GLN A 48 -8.00 -2.48 20.98
N SER A 49 -7.21 -1.75 21.77
CA SER A 49 -7.70 -0.98 22.92
C SER A 49 -8.10 0.46 22.58
N LYS A 50 -7.46 1.08 21.58
CA LYS A 50 -7.74 2.46 21.19
C LYS A 50 -8.87 2.53 20.15
N PRO A 51 -9.58 3.67 20.05
CA PRO A 51 -10.63 3.83 19.05
C PRO A 51 -10.08 3.77 17.61
N THR A 52 -10.94 3.46 16.64
CA THR A 52 -10.56 3.29 15.22
C THR A 52 -9.82 4.49 14.62
N TRP A 53 -10.12 5.71 15.06
CA TRP A 53 -9.43 6.92 14.58
C TRP A 53 -7.92 6.89 14.87
N TYR A 54 -7.47 6.19 15.91
CA TYR A 54 -6.04 6.01 16.19
C TYR A 54 -5.36 5.26 15.04
N ALA A 55 -5.95 4.14 14.60
CA ALA A 55 -5.43 3.36 13.50
C ALA A 55 -5.45 4.17 12.19
N THR A 56 -6.56 4.85 11.90
CA THR A 56 -6.68 5.71 10.72
C THR A 56 -5.67 6.88 10.75
N GLY A 57 -5.42 7.48 11.92
CA GLY A 57 -4.41 8.51 12.11
C GLY A 57 -3.01 8.00 11.80
N LYS A 58 -2.63 6.82 12.31
CA LYS A 58 -1.33 6.18 11.98
C LYS A 58 -1.16 5.97 10.48
N ILE A 59 -2.22 5.56 9.78
CA ILE A 59 -2.22 5.42 8.33
C ILE A 59 -2.05 6.79 7.67
N HIS A 60 -2.86 7.78 8.07
CA HIS A 60 -2.84 9.14 7.54
C HIS A 60 -1.47 9.81 7.68
N ASP A 61 -0.87 9.78 8.88
CA ASP A 61 0.44 10.39 9.14
C ASP A 61 1.54 9.75 8.29
N THR A 62 1.45 8.42 8.11
CA THR A 62 2.39 7.67 7.29
C THR A 62 2.22 8.00 5.80
N LEU A 63 0.98 8.24 5.35
CA LEU A 63 0.69 8.70 4.00
C LEU A 63 1.18 10.13 3.75
N ALA A 64 1.00 11.02 4.73
CA ALA A 64 1.41 12.42 4.63
C ALA A 64 2.93 12.59 4.44
N LYS A 65 3.72 11.65 4.96
CA LYS A 65 5.19 11.62 4.77
C LYS A 65 5.63 11.26 3.35
N MET A 66 4.76 10.66 2.53
CA MET A 66 5.08 10.30 1.15
C MET A 66 4.98 11.50 0.20
N ASN A 67 5.78 12.53 0.47
CA ASN A 67 5.94 13.70 -0.38
C ASN A 67 6.95 13.41 -1.51
N ASN A 68 7.10 14.37 -2.43
CA ASN A 68 8.02 14.26 -3.57
C ASN A 68 9.43 13.79 -3.17
N ASP A 69 10.00 14.40 -2.12
CA ASP A 69 11.39 14.19 -1.74
C ASP A 69 11.58 12.80 -1.13
N TYR A 70 10.63 12.35 -0.32
CA TYR A 70 10.61 10.98 0.20
C TYR A 70 10.52 9.94 -0.93
N LEU A 71 9.66 10.18 -1.93
CA LEU A 71 9.53 9.26 -3.07
C LEU A 71 10.81 9.19 -3.90
N LYS A 72 11.50 10.31 -4.11
CA LYS A 72 12.80 10.34 -4.80
C LYS A 72 13.88 9.62 -3.98
N SER A 73 13.97 9.91 -2.69
CA SER A 73 14.90 9.20 -1.81
C SER A 73 14.64 7.70 -1.76
N ALA A 74 13.38 7.27 -1.85
CA ALA A 74 13.05 5.85 -1.95
C ALA A 74 13.54 5.23 -3.27
N LEU A 75 13.52 5.96 -4.38
CA LEU A 75 14.11 5.51 -5.65
C LEU A 75 15.63 5.39 -5.53
N ASP A 76 16.30 6.41 -4.99
CA ASP A 76 17.75 6.39 -4.78
C ASP A 76 18.16 5.21 -3.89
N TYR A 77 17.39 4.93 -2.83
CA TYR A 77 17.62 3.78 -1.96
C TYR A 77 17.49 2.44 -2.70
N LEU A 78 16.51 2.31 -3.60
CA LEU A 78 16.30 1.10 -4.40
C LEU A 78 17.44 0.89 -5.41
N GLU A 79 17.96 1.96 -6.00
CA GLU A 79 19.08 1.91 -6.95
C GLU A 79 20.39 1.43 -6.28
N LEU A 80 20.57 1.74 -5.00
CA LEU A 80 21.72 1.29 -4.21
C LEU A 80 21.62 -0.17 -3.72
N GLN A 81 20.47 -0.84 -3.88
CA GLN A 81 20.34 -2.20 -3.38
C GLN A 81 21.04 -3.23 -4.27
N PRO A 82 21.88 -4.11 -3.70
CA PRO A 82 22.56 -5.15 -4.48
C PRO A 82 21.59 -6.20 -5.04
N ASP A 83 20.46 -6.43 -4.35
CA ASP A 83 19.38 -7.28 -4.84
C ASP A 83 18.01 -6.63 -4.59
N VAL A 84 17.47 -6.00 -5.63
CA VAL A 84 16.14 -5.39 -5.61
C VAL A 84 15.03 -6.45 -5.51
N LYS A 85 15.29 -7.71 -5.94
CA LYS A 85 14.29 -8.79 -5.88
C LYS A 85 14.02 -9.23 -4.45
N ALA A 86 15.01 -9.13 -3.57
CA ALA A 86 14.83 -9.38 -2.13
C ALA A 86 13.82 -8.41 -1.48
N LEU A 87 13.60 -7.22 -2.08
CA LEU A 87 12.60 -6.26 -1.61
C LEU A 87 11.20 -6.50 -2.18
N VAL A 88 11.04 -7.44 -3.13
CA VAL A 88 9.74 -7.79 -3.68
C VAL A 88 8.89 -8.43 -2.59
N ARG A 89 7.79 -7.74 -2.27
CA ARG A 89 6.84 -8.21 -1.26
C ARG A 89 5.96 -9.28 -1.87
N GLY A 90 6.03 -10.48 -1.32
CA GLY A 90 5.22 -11.63 -1.73
C GLY A 90 4.31 -12.12 -0.61
N ALA A 91 3.69 -13.29 -0.81
CA ALA A 91 2.82 -13.92 0.18
C ALA A 91 3.50 -14.11 1.55
N HIS A 92 4.84 -14.25 1.58
CA HIS A 92 5.61 -14.39 2.81
C HIS A 92 5.69 -13.10 3.64
N THR A 93 5.53 -11.92 3.01
CA THR A 93 5.62 -10.61 3.67
C THR A 93 4.33 -10.27 4.44
N PHE A 94 3.18 -10.78 3.98
CA PHE A 94 1.85 -10.51 4.55
C PHE A 94 1.35 -11.59 5.52
N LYS A 95 2.27 -12.30 6.16
CA LYS A 95 1.95 -13.28 7.20
C LYS A 95 1.77 -12.61 8.56
N CYS A 96 0.96 -13.22 9.42
CA CYS A 96 0.81 -12.81 10.82
C CYS A 96 2.18 -12.51 11.46
N PRO A 97 2.35 -11.35 12.13
CA PRO A 97 1.33 -10.37 12.52
C PRO A 97 1.06 -9.25 11.49
N ASN A 98 1.61 -9.37 10.30
CA ASN A 98 1.56 -8.34 9.27
C ASN A 98 0.39 -8.54 8.30
N LEU A 99 -0.07 -7.46 7.68
CA LEU A 99 -1.13 -7.48 6.68
C LEU A 99 -0.81 -6.56 5.52
N GLY A 100 -1.30 -6.89 4.33
CA GLY A 100 -1.19 -6.07 3.13
C GLY A 100 -2.55 -5.50 2.73
N ILE A 101 -2.60 -4.20 2.43
CA ILE A 101 -3.79 -3.54 1.90
C ILE A 101 -3.41 -2.87 0.58
N THR A 102 -4.17 -3.18 -0.47
CA THR A 102 -4.08 -2.52 -1.77
C THR A 102 -5.48 -2.01 -2.12
N SER A 103 -5.63 -0.70 -2.32
CA SER A 103 -6.93 -0.11 -2.64
C SER A 103 -7.06 0.12 -4.15
N TRP A 104 -8.12 -0.42 -4.74
CA TRP A 104 -8.50 -0.18 -6.13
C TRP A 104 -9.61 0.86 -6.30
N ALA A 105 -10.06 1.48 -5.21
CA ALA A 105 -11.20 2.39 -5.18
C ALA A 105 -11.06 3.66 -6.04
N ARG A 106 -9.84 4.00 -6.46
CA ARG A 106 -9.55 5.18 -7.32
C ARG A 106 -9.27 4.83 -8.78
N LEU A 107 -9.35 3.56 -9.15
CA LEU A 107 -9.23 3.15 -10.54
C LEU A 107 -10.61 3.26 -11.20
N PRO A 108 -10.71 3.79 -12.43
CA PRO A 108 -11.98 3.94 -13.16
C PRO A 108 -12.46 2.58 -13.72
N ILE A 109 -12.49 1.54 -12.89
CA ILE A 109 -12.77 0.18 -13.37
C ILE A 109 -14.26 0.02 -13.75
N HIS A 110 -15.15 0.79 -13.11
CA HIS A 110 -16.58 0.81 -13.45
C HIS A 110 -16.91 1.62 -14.71
N ASP A 111 -15.93 2.29 -15.31
CA ASP A 111 -16.09 3.00 -16.59
C ASP A 111 -15.70 2.13 -17.79
N ALA A 112 -15.37 0.84 -17.57
CA ALA A 112 -15.05 -0.11 -18.62
C ALA A 112 -16.32 -0.56 -19.37
N ASP A 113 -16.73 0.22 -20.37
CA ASP A 113 -17.82 -0.13 -21.29
C ASP A 113 -17.26 -0.47 -22.68
N PHE A 114 -17.43 -1.72 -23.09
CA PHE A 114 -17.00 -2.24 -24.40
C PHE A 114 -18.14 -2.28 -25.43
N GLY A 115 -19.30 -1.69 -25.11
CA GLY A 115 -20.51 -1.71 -25.94
C GLY A 115 -21.63 -2.60 -25.39
N TRP A 116 -21.40 -3.26 -24.25
CA TRP A 116 -22.40 -4.09 -23.56
C TRP A 116 -22.87 -3.47 -22.23
N GLY A 117 -22.51 -2.22 -21.98
CA GLY A 117 -22.80 -1.52 -20.73
C GLY A 117 -21.70 -1.67 -19.69
N ARG A 118 -21.86 -0.96 -18.58
CA ARG A 118 -20.88 -0.92 -17.48
C ARG A 118 -20.93 -2.19 -16.63
N PRO A 119 -19.80 -2.61 -16.06
CA PRO A 119 -19.75 -3.80 -15.21
C PRO A 119 -20.55 -3.62 -13.92
N THR A 120 -21.37 -4.63 -13.61
CA THR A 120 -22.15 -4.70 -12.35
C THR A 120 -21.31 -5.14 -11.16
N HIS A 121 -20.26 -5.94 -11.39
CA HIS A 121 -19.39 -6.43 -10.34
C HIS A 121 -17.93 -6.54 -10.81
N ILE A 122 -17.01 -6.19 -9.93
CA ILE A 122 -15.56 -6.22 -10.17
C ILE A 122 -14.89 -6.69 -8.89
N HIS A 123 -14.07 -7.73 -8.98
CA HIS A 123 -13.34 -8.28 -7.85
C HIS A 123 -11.99 -8.81 -8.33
N GLY A 124 -11.03 -8.93 -7.41
CA GLY A 124 -9.81 -9.67 -7.69
C GLY A 124 -10.16 -11.15 -7.82
N ALA A 125 -9.65 -11.81 -8.86
CA ALA A 125 -9.66 -13.27 -8.90
C ALA A 125 -8.87 -13.76 -7.67
N GLY A 126 -9.49 -14.62 -6.86
CA GLY A 126 -8.89 -15.13 -5.63
C GLY A 126 -7.53 -15.79 -5.90
N TRP A 127 -6.67 -15.85 -4.87
CA TRP A 127 -5.37 -16.51 -4.95
C TRP A 127 -5.49 -18.05 -4.96
N ASP A 128 -6.70 -18.60 -4.81
CA ASP A 128 -6.99 -20.03 -4.68
C ASP A 128 -7.11 -20.76 -6.04
N SER A 129 -6.50 -20.24 -7.10
CA SER A 129 -6.58 -20.81 -8.46
C SER A 129 -5.22 -21.07 -9.11
N LEU A 130 -4.16 -21.21 -8.32
CA LEU A 130 -2.86 -21.77 -8.72
C LEU A 130 -2.30 -22.70 -7.63
#